data_AF-A0A928MD42-F1
#
_entry.id   AF-A0A928MD42-F1
#
_cell.length_a   1.000
_cell.length_b   1.000
_cell.length_c   1.000
_cell.angle_alpha   90.00
_cell.angle_beta   90.00
_cell.angle_gamma   90.00
#
_symmetry.space_group_name_H-M   'P 1'
#
loop_
_entity.id
_entity.type
_entity.pdbx_description
1 polymer ?
#
loop_
_entity_poly.entity_id
_entity_poly.type
_entity_poly.pdbx_seq_one_letter_code
_entity_poly.pdbx_strand_id
1 'polypeptide(L)'
;MVEFSFYRDAYRGISIPETDWPMFEKRAAEQLARYKRIYTVTVPDENGEAMAICAMADALAYYAALQNGTGGAVASASIGSVSVSYAGASSVIDLSPKAQAKELYRCACQYLEIYRGVG
;
A
#
# COMPACT_ATOMS: atom_id res chain seq x y z
N MET A 1 -14.66 -5.93 -7.41
CA MET A 1 -13.32 -6.07 -7.99
C MET A 1 -13.00 -4.74 -8.64
N VAL A 2 -11.86 -4.14 -8.33
CA VAL A 2 -11.41 -2.88 -8.93
C VAL A 2 -10.56 -3.21 -10.15
N GLU A 3 -10.98 -2.75 -11.32
CA GLU A 3 -10.23 -2.98 -12.56
C GLU A 3 -8.92 -2.19 -12.60
N PHE A 4 -7.91 -2.72 -13.30
CA PHE A 4 -6.62 -2.04 -13.45
C PHE A 4 -6.77 -0.68 -14.16
N SER A 5 -7.73 -0.55 -15.08
CA SER A 5 -8.05 0.72 -15.73
C SER A 5 -8.49 1.79 -14.74
N PHE A 6 -9.24 1.43 -13.70
CA PHE A 6 -9.60 2.36 -12.63
C PHE A 6 -8.37 2.79 -11.83
N TYR A 7 -7.51 1.83 -11.46
CA TYR A 7 -6.25 2.11 -10.77
C TYR A 7 -5.38 3.11 -11.55
N ARG A 8 -5.21 2.89 -12.86
CA ARG A 8 -4.39 3.73 -13.73
C ARG A 8 -5.04 5.08 -14.08
N ASP A 9 -6.31 5.09 -14.45
CA ASP A 9 -6.94 6.24 -15.10
C ASP A 9 -7.69 7.13 -14.12
N ALA A 10 -8.36 6.55 -13.11
CA ALA A 10 -9.11 7.30 -12.11
C ALA A 10 -8.26 7.59 -10.87
N TYR A 11 -7.66 6.55 -10.29
CA TYR A 11 -6.81 6.68 -9.10
C TYR A 11 -5.39 7.22 -9.41
N ARG A 12 -4.93 7.09 -10.68
CA ARG A 12 -3.61 7.56 -11.15
C ARG A 12 -2.42 6.84 -10.53
N GLY A 13 -2.60 5.56 -10.21
CA GLY A 13 -1.54 4.70 -9.68
C GLY A 13 -0.53 4.28 -10.74
N ILE A 14 0.75 4.22 -10.34
CA ILE A 14 1.88 3.84 -11.21
C ILE A 14 2.79 2.77 -10.58
N SER A 15 2.54 2.39 -9.33
CA SER A 15 3.44 1.56 -8.53
C SER A 15 3.32 0.07 -8.85
N ILE A 16 2.17 -0.37 -9.35
CA ILE A 16 1.84 -1.78 -9.58
C ILE A 16 1.69 -2.02 -11.08
N PRO A 17 2.43 -2.96 -11.67
CA PRO A 17 2.22 -3.37 -13.05
C PRO A 17 0.89 -4.14 -13.21
N GLU A 18 0.29 -4.07 -14.40
CA GLU A 18 -1.01 -4.69 -14.69
C GLU A 18 -1.05 -6.19 -14.37
N THR A 19 0.06 -6.90 -14.57
CA THR A 19 0.19 -8.34 -14.29
C THR A 19 0.03 -8.68 -12.83
N ASP A 20 0.46 -7.78 -11.94
CA ASP A 20 0.49 -8.02 -10.49
C ASP A 20 -0.73 -7.42 -9.80
N TRP A 21 -1.47 -6.54 -10.50
CA TRP A 21 -2.66 -5.87 -10.00
C TRP A 21 -3.69 -6.82 -9.36
N PRO A 22 -4.09 -7.94 -9.99
CA PRO A 22 -5.11 -8.83 -9.40
C PRO A 22 -4.70 -9.39 -8.03
N MET A 23 -3.40 -9.60 -7.79
CA MET A 23 -2.90 -10.08 -6.51
C MET A 23 -3.04 -9.01 -5.41
N PHE A 24 -2.63 -7.78 -5.71
CA PHE A 24 -2.65 -6.69 -4.74
C PHE A 24 -4.07 -6.15 -4.48
N GLU A 25 -4.87 -6.04 -5.53
CA GLU A 25 -6.29 -5.68 -5.44
C GLU A 25 -7.04 -6.64 -4.52
N LYS A 26 -6.88 -7.96 -4.72
CA LYS A 26 -7.57 -8.96 -3.93
C LYS A 26 -7.20 -8.87 -2.45
N ARG A 27 -5.90 -8.71 -2.14
CA ARG A 27 -5.43 -8.57 -0.74
C ARG A 27 -5.94 -7.29 -0.10
N ALA A 28 -5.95 -6.17 -0.83
CA ALA A 28 -6.51 -4.91 -0.36
C ALA A 28 -8.02 -5.02 -0.11
N ALA A 29 -8.76 -5.65 -1.02
CA ALA A 29 -10.20 -5.89 -0.89
C ALA A 29 -10.53 -6.80 0.30
N GLU A 30 -9.77 -7.87 0.53
CA GLU A 30 -9.92 -8.75 1.70
C GLU A 30 -9.70 -8.00 3.01
N GLN A 31 -8.71 -7.11 3.05
CA GLN A 31 -8.43 -6.29 4.22
C GLN A 31 -9.51 -5.23 4.45
N LEU A 32 -10.02 -4.59 3.41
CA LEU A 32 -11.16 -3.68 3.53
C LEU A 32 -12.42 -4.42 4.00
N ALA A 33 -12.67 -5.62 3.47
CA ALA A 33 -13.76 -6.49 3.93
C ALA A 33 -13.58 -6.91 5.40
N ARG A 34 -12.34 -7.00 5.91
CA ARG A 34 -12.09 -7.17 7.34
C ARG A 34 -12.46 -5.91 8.12
N TYR A 35 -12.05 -4.71 7.67
CA TYR A 35 -12.42 -3.46 8.34
C TYR A 35 -13.94 -3.28 8.45
N LYS A 36 -14.69 -3.53 7.37
CA LYS A 36 -16.16 -3.48 7.38
C LYS A 36 -16.82 -4.47 8.35
N ARG A 37 -16.14 -5.57 8.70
CA ARG A 37 -16.65 -6.55 9.67
C ARG A 37 -16.42 -6.14 11.12
N ILE A 38 -15.36 -5.38 11.39
CA ILE A 38 -14.95 -5.03 12.76
C ILE A 38 -15.25 -3.58 13.15
N TYR A 39 -15.43 -2.71 12.16
CA TYR A 39 -15.64 -1.27 12.32
C TYR A 39 -16.86 -0.81 11.52
N THR A 40 -17.40 0.34 11.90
CA THR A 40 -18.37 1.06 11.06
C THR A 40 -17.59 1.81 9.99
N VAL A 41 -17.86 1.52 8.72
CA VAL A 41 -17.20 2.15 7.57
C VAL A 41 -18.25 2.91 6.78
N THR A 42 -18.07 4.22 6.67
CA THR A 42 -18.90 5.10 5.82
C THR A 42 -18.10 5.52 4.59
N VAL A 43 -18.75 5.49 3.43
CA VAL A 43 -18.14 5.86 2.15
C VAL A 43 -18.71 7.23 1.73
N PRO A 44 -17.92 8.32 1.81
CA PRO A 44 -18.42 9.66 1.50
C PRO A 44 -18.57 9.93 -0.01
N ASP A 45 -17.82 9.21 -0.85
CA ASP A 45 -17.79 9.36 -2.31
C ASP A 45 -18.12 8.02 -2.99
N GLU A 46 -18.81 8.05 -4.13
CA GLU A 46 -19.21 6.84 -4.88
C GLU A 46 -18.00 5.93 -5.22
N ASN A 47 -16.83 6.54 -5.45
CA ASN A 47 -15.59 5.83 -5.75
C ASN A 47 -14.70 5.60 -4.52
N GLY A 48 -15.11 6.02 -3.33
CA GLY A 48 -14.28 6.01 -2.12
C GLY A 48 -13.74 4.62 -1.77
N GLU A 49 -14.53 3.57 -1.94
CA GLU A 49 -14.07 2.19 -1.71
C GLU A 49 -13.01 1.76 -2.72
N ALA A 50 -13.21 2.07 -3.99
CA ALA A 50 -12.26 1.71 -5.04
C ALA A 50 -10.94 2.46 -4.86
N MET A 51 -11.00 3.74 -4.49
CA MET A 51 -9.83 4.57 -4.16
C MET A 51 -9.09 4.02 -2.92
N ALA A 52 -9.81 3.60 -1.88
CA ALA A 52 -9.22 2.98 -0.70
C ALA A 52 -8.50 1.67 -1.04
N ILE A 53 -9.11 0.80 -1.87
CA ILE A 53 -8.49 -0.44 -2.32
C ILE A 53 -7.21 -0.13 -3.10
N CYS A 54 -7.22 0.86 -4.00
CA CYS A 54 -6.03 1.27 -4.74
C CYS A 54 -4.90 1.76 -3.84
N ALA A 55 -5.21 2.61 -2.87
CA ALA A 55 -4.21 3.13 -1.92
C ALA A 55 -3.64 2.04 -1.00
N MET A 56 -4.47 1.10 -0.57
CA MET A 56 -4.02 -0.06 0.19
C MET A 56 -3.17 -0.99 -0.68
N ALA A 57 -3.53 -1.19 -1.94
CA ALA A 57 -2.75 -1.99 -2.89
C ALA A 57 -1.36 -1.39 -3.11
N ASP A 58 -1.25 -0.07 -3.32
CA ASP A 58 0.04 0.63 -3.42
C ASP A 58 0.92 0.41 -2.18
N ALA A 59 0.33 0.54 -0.99
CA ALA A 59 1.05 0.29 0.25
C ALA A 59 1.53 -1.17 0.33
N LEU A 60 0.68 -2.14 -0.01
CA LEU A 60 1.06 -3.56 -0.05
C LEU A 60 2.22 -3.82 -1.03
N ALA A 61 2.18 -3.21 -2.22
CA ALA A 61 3.22 -3.33 -3.22
C ALA A 61 4.54 -2.71 -2.76
N TYR A 62 4.48 -1.54 -2.12
CA TYR A 62 5.64 -0.89 -1.51
C TYR A 62 6.31 -1.77 -0.44
N TYR A 63 5.52 -2.32 0.49
CA TYR A 63 6.04 -3.24 1.51
C TYR A 63 6.59 -4.54 0.91
N ALA A 64 5.93 -5.08 -0.14
CA ALA A 64 6.44 -6.26 -0.84
C ALA A 64 7.78 -5.98 -1.52
N ALA A 65 7.94 -4.83 -2.18
CA ALA A 65 9.20 -4.42 -2.78
C ALA A 65 10.31 -4.24 -1.72
N LEU A 66 10.00 -3.63 -0.58
CA LEU A 66 10.95 -3.49 0.53
C LEU A 66 11.40 -4.84 1.10
N GLN A 67 10.47 -5.77 1.31
CA GLN A 67 10.77 -7.12 1.80
C GLN A 67 11.60 -7.94 0.79
N ASN A 68 11.39 -7.71 -0.50
CA ASN A 68 12.16 -8.34 -1.58
C ASN A 68 13.49 -7.61 -1.88
N GLY A 69 13.82 -6.54 -1.16
CA GLY A 69 15.05 -5.77 -1.34
C GLY A 69 15.07 -4.85 -2.57
N THR A 70 13.95 -4.70 -3.28
CA THR A 70 13.81 -3.86 -4.47
C THR A 70 13.24 -2.46 -4.18
N GLY A 71 12.67 -2.25 -2.99
CA GLY A 71 12.03 -0.99 -2.58
C GLY A 71 12.79 -0.15 -1.54
N GLY A 72 13.98 -0.61 -1.10
CA GLY A 72 14.80 0.08 -0.09
C GLY A 72 15.78 1.09 -0.69
N ALA A 73 16.29 2.01 0.14
CA ALA A 73 17.47 2.80 -0.21
C ALA A 73 18.57 1.84 -0.67
N VAL A 74 19.06 2.03 -1.90
CA VAL A 74 20.05 1.18 -2.57
C VAL A 74 21.22 0.93 -1.62
N ALA A 75 21.24 -0.22 -0.96
CA ALA A 75 22.31 -0.56 0.00
C ALA A 75 23.63 -0.85 -0.72
N SER A 76 23.56 -1.20 -2.00
CA SER A 76 24.70 -1.44 -2.87
C SER A 76 24.22 -1.48 -4.32
N ALA A 77 24.73 -0.58 -5.15
CA ALA A 77 24.70 -0.73 -6.60
C ALA A 77 26.15 -0.62 -7.09
N SER A 78 26.67 -1.71 -7.64
CA SER A 78 27.99 -1.72 -8.26
C SER A 78 27.87 -1.21 -9.69
N ILE A 79 28.26 0.05 -9.93
CA ILE A 79 28.46 0.58 -11.28
C ILE A 79 29.98 0.47 -11.57
N GLY A 80 30.40 -0.68 -12.07
CA GLY A 80 31.81 -0.95 -12.37
C GLY A 80 32.70 -1.05 -11.11
N SER A 81 33.97 -0.65 -11.23
CA SER A 81 35.01 -0.74 -10.18
C SER A 81 34.91 0.32 -9.08
N VAL A 82 33.80 1.07 -9.03
CA VAL A 82 33.60 2.14 -8.04
C VAL A 82 32.51 1.72 -7.06
N SER A 83 32.94 1.28 -5.87
CA SER A 83 32.07 1.05 -4.72
C SER A 83 31.76 2.38 -4.04
N VAL A 84 30.51 2.85 -4.15
CA VAL A 84 30.03 4.01 -3.37
C VAL A 84 29.06 3.52 -2.30
N SER A 85 29.54 3.46 -1.07
CA SER A 85 28.72 3.16 0.11
C SER A 85 28.03 4.44 0.57
N TYR A 86 26.83 4.72 0.06
CA TYR A 86 25.94 5.67 0.70
C TYR A 86 25.28 4.98 1.91
N ALA A 87 25.96 4.96 3.05
CA ALA A 87 25.28 4.79 4.34
C ALA A 87 24.50 6.08 4.65
N GLY A 88 23.49 6.38 3.85
CA GLY A 88 22.61 7.52 4.02
C GLY A 88 21.51 7.15 5.01
N ALA A 89 21.68 7.57 6.26
CA ALA A 89 20.68 7.59 7.34
C ALA A 89 19.77 6.35 7.40
N SER A 90 20.16 5.40 8.23
CA SER A 90 19.27 4.37 8.76
C SER A 90 18.14 5.00 9.60
N SER A 91 17.17 5.66 8.97
CA SER A 91 15.81 5.54 9.47
C SER A 91 15.43 4.08 9.20
N VAL A 92 15.62 3.22 10.20
CA VAL A 92 15.18 1.82 10.13
C VAL A 92 13.71 1.85 9.74
N ILE A 93 13.41 1.58 8.46
CA ILE A 93 12.04 1.54 7.98
C ILE A 93 11.39 0.39 8.74
N ASP A 94 10.38 0.69 9.56
CA ASP A 94 9.68 -0.32 10.33
C ASP A 94 8.84 -1.18 9.37
N LEU A 95 9.39 -2.35 9.01
CA LEU A 95 8.76 -3.36 8.17
C LEU A 95 7.92 -4.36 9.00
N SER A 96 7.69 -4.08 10.28
CA SER A 96 6.90 -4.97 11.12
C SER A 96 5.47 -5.09 10.60
N PRO A 97 4.81 -6.25 10.82
CA PRO A 97 3.38 -6.41 10.48
C PRO A 97 2.50 -5.34 11.12
N LYS A 98 2.90 -4.81 12.29
CA LYS A 98 2.19 -3.73 12.98
C LYS A 98 2.28 -2.41 12.22
N ALA A 99 3.46 -2.05 11.70
CA ALA A 99 3.63 -0.86 10.89
C ALA A 99 2.85 -0.97 9.57
N GLN A 100 2.95 -2.12 8.90
CA GLN A 100 2.17 -2.39 7.69
C GLN A 100 0.66 -2.27 7.93
N ALA A 101 0.14 -2.88 9.00
CA ALA A 101 -1.28 -2.78 9.34
C ALA A 101 -1.74 -1.34 9.65
N LYS A 102 -0.89 -0.56 10.31
CA LYS A 102 -1.14 0.86 10.58
C LYS A 102 -1.19 1.68 9.29
N GLU A 103 -0.27 1.42 8.36
CA GLU A 103 -0.22 2.12 7.08
C GLU A 103 -1.42 1.78 6.20
N LEU A 104 -1.81 0.49 6.11
CA LEU A 104 -3.02 0.10 5.39
C LEU A 104 -4.28 0.77 5.96
N TYR A 105 -4.38 0.87 7.29
CA TYR A 105 -5.48 1.58 7.92
C TYR A 105 -5.46 3.07 7.57
N ARG A 106 -4.28 3.71 7.58
CA ARG A 106 -4.10 5.12 7.19
C ARG A 106 -4.55 5.36 5.74
N CYS A 107 -4.16 4.49 4.81
CA CYS A 107 -4.56 4.54 3.41
C CYS A 107 -6.08 4.40 3.23
N ALA A 108 -6.71 3.46 3.95
CA ALA A 108 -8.15 3.29 3.91
C ALA A 108 -8.89 4.55 4.41
N CYS A 109 -8.44 5.12 5.53
CA CYS A 109 -9.03 6.33 6.12
C CYS A 109 -8.88 7.60 5.27
N GLN A 110 -8.04 7.58 4.23
CA GLN A 110 -7.92 8.73 3.31
C GLN A 110 -9.18 8.90 2.44
N TYR A 111 -9.90 7.79 2.18
CA TYR A 111 -11.08 7.79 1.31
C TYR A 111 -12.34 7.30 2.02
N LEU A 112 -12.21 6.78 3.24
CA LEU A 112 -13.29 6.19 4.02
C LEU A 112 -13.31 6.76 5.43
N GLU A 113 -14.51 6.91 5.97
CA GLU A 113 -14.68 7.22 7.38
C GLU A 113 -14.79 5.91 8.16
N ILE A 114 -13.70 5.51 8.82
CA ILE A 114 -13.65 4.28 9.62
C ILE A 114 -13.77 4.63 11.10
N TYR A 115 -14.94 4.34 11.67
CA TYR A 115 -15.22 4.55 13.08
C TYR A 115 -15.12 3.24 13.86
N ARG A 116 -14.21 3.22 14.84
CA ARG A 116 -13.92 2.02 15.64
C ARG A 116 -14.86 1.80 16.84
N GLY A 117 -15.77 2.74 17.13
CA GLY A 117 -16.51 2.76 18.38
C GLY A 117 -15.57 3.03 19.56
N VAL A 118 -15.74 4.13 20.28
CA VAL A 118 -15.22 4.18 21.65
C VAL A 118 -16.11 3.24 22.48
N GLY A 119 -15.49 2.22 23.09
CA GLY A 119 -16.05 1.57 24.26
C GLY A 119 -15.99 2.49 25.47
#